data_AF-A0A2D5XK05-F1
#
_entry.id   AF-A0A2D5XK05-F1
#
_cell.length_a   1.000
_cell.length_b   1.000
_cell.length_c   1.000
_cell.angle_alpha   90.00
_cell.angle_beta   90.00
_cell.angle_gamma   90.00
#
_symmetry.space_group_name_H-M   'P 1'
#
loop_
_entity.id
_entity.type
_entity.pdbx_description
1 polymer ?
#
loop_
_entity_poly.entity_id
_entity_poly.type
_entity_poly.pdbx_seq_one_letter_code
_entity_poly.pdbx_strand_id
1 'polypeptide(L)'
;MFTTAAAAILVTMAIALVRALAGPTVFDRILAVNSFGTLTMLFIAVYGFLSGRPEFLDIALVYALINFIGTIAVTKYVTFSDLGYSADKGGPGDP
;
A
#
# COMPACT_ATOMS: atom_id res chain seq x y z
N MET A 1 5.78 20.30 -16.70
CA MET A 1 5.97 20.05 -15.26
C MET A 1 5.26 18.78 -14.81
N PHE A 2 3.92 18.71 -14.85
CA PHE A 2 3.18 17.50 -14.46
C PHE A 2 3.46 16.26 -15.31
N THR A 3 3.71 16.42 -16.62
CA THR A 3 4.08 15.32 -17.51
C THR A 3 5.41 14.67 -17.12
N THR A 4 6.41 15.49 -16.78
CA THR A 4 7.70 15.02 -16.28
C THR A 4 7.55 14.28 -14.95
N ALA A 5 6.71 14.79 -14.05
CA ALA A 5 6.39 14.11 -12.79
C ALA A 5 5.71 12.76 -13.03
N ALA A 6 4.72 12.69 -13.93
CA ALA A 6 4.04 11.46 -14.29
C ALA A 6 5.02 10.42 -14.88
N ALA A 7 5.92 10.83 -15.77
CA ALA A 7 6.94 9.95 -16.33
C ALA A 7 7.90 9.41 -15.25
N ALA A 8 8.39 10.28 -14.35
CA ALA A 8 9.25 9.86 -13.24
C ALA A 8 8.53 8.89 -12.28
N ILE A 9 7.24 9.11 -12.01
CA ILE A 9 6.42 8.20 -11.20
C ILE A 9 6.31 6.84 -11.88
N LEU A 10 6.01 6.79 -13.19
CA LEU A 10 5.92 5.53 -13.94
C LEU A 10 7.22 4.73 -13.92
N VAL A 11 8.37 5.40 -14.08
CA VAL A 11 9.69 4.75 -13.97
C VAL A 11 9.88 4.18 -12.56
N THR A 12 9.53 4.96 -11.53
CA THR A 12 9.65 4.51 -10.13
C THR A 12 8.72 3.35 -9.83
N MET A 13 7.50 3.34 -10.41
CA MET A 13 6.54 2.24 -10.30
C MET A 13 7.10 0.94 -10.89
N ALA A 14 7.76 1.01 -12.06
CA ALA A 14 8.42 -0.14 -12.65
C ALA A 14 9.52 -0.70 -11.74
N ILE A 15 10.35 0.17 -11.14
CA ILE A 15 11.39 -0.25 -10.18
C ILE A 15 10.76 -0.88 -8.93
N ALA A 16 9.68 -0.30 -8.39
CA ALA A 16 8.98 -0.84 -7.22
C ALA A 16 8.40 -2.24 -7.51
N LEU A 17 7.85 -2.46 -8.71
CA LEU A 17 7.38 -3.79 -9.14
C LEU A 17 8.52 -4.81 -9.21
N VAL A 18 9.66 -4.43 -9.79
CA VAL A 18 10.85 -5.30 -9.82
C VAL A 18 11.27 -5.66 -8.39
N ARG A 19 11.27 -4.70 -7.46
CA ARG A 19 11.64 -4.95 -6.06
C ARG A 19 10.62 -5.82 -5.32
N ALA A 20 9.33 -5.70 -5.65
CA ALA A 20 8.27 -6.52 -5.09
C ALA A 20 8.38 -7.99 -5.52
N LEU A 21 8.85 -8.26 -6.74
CA LEU A 21 9.06 -9.61 -7.25
C LEU A 21 10.40 -10.21 -6.78
N ALA A 22 11.49 -9.42 -6.83
CA ALA A 22 12.84 -9.86 -6.50
C ALA A 22 13.19 -9.77 -5.01
N GLY A 23 12.24 -9.39 -4.15
CA GLY A 23 12.50 -9.21 -2.72
C GLY A 23 12.88 -10.51 -2.02
N PRO A 24 14.00 -10.54 -1.24
CA PRO A 24 14.47 -11.75 -0.57
C PRO A 24 13.60 -12.12 0.64
N THR A 25 13.08 -11.14 1.38
CA THR A 25 12.20 -11.37 2.52
C THR A 25 10.74 -11.02 2.20
N VAL A 26 9.79 -11.58 2.96
CA VAL A 26 8.37 -11.23 2.84
C VAL A 26 8.16 -9.75 3.15
N PHE A 27 8.83 -9.21 4.15
CA PHE A 27 8.74 -7.79 4.52
C PHE A 27 9.29 -6.86 3.43
N ASP A 28 10.37 -7.23 2.72
CA ASP A 28 10.84 -6.48 1.55
C ASP A 28 9.76 -6.35 0.48
N ARG A 29 9.03 -7.46 0.22
CA ARG A 29 7.96 -7.49 -0.79
C ARG A 29 6.77 -6.66 -0.33
N ILE A 30 6.37 -6.77 0.94
CA ILE A 30 5.30 -5.94 1.52
C ILE A 30 5.65 -4.46 1.42
N LEU A 31 6.88 -4.07 1.76
CA LEU A 31 7.34 -2.69 1.68
C LEU A 31 7.34 -2.18 0.23
N ALA A 32 7.80 -2.99 -0.72
CA ALA A 32 7.79 -2.64 -2.13
C ALA A 32 6.36 -2.47 -2.68
N VAL A 33 5.42 -3.33 -2.29
CA VAL A 33 4.00 -3.21 -2.65
C VAL A 33 3.38 -1.96 -2.02
N ASN A 34 3.66 -1.67 -0.75
CA ASN A 34 3.19 -0.44 -0.10
C ASN A 34 3.69 0.82 -0.82
N SER A 35 4.98 0.83 -1.21
CA SER A 35 5.60 1.92 -1.97
C SER A 35 4.94 2.07 -3.35
N PHE A 36 4.65 0.97 -4.03
CA PHE A 36 3.91 0.97 -5.30
C PHE A 36 2.49 1.54 -5.15
N GLY A 37 1.78 1.21 -4.07
CA GLY A 37 0.48 1.78 -3.76
C GLY A 37 0.53 3.31 -3.56
N THR A 38 1.56 3.81 -2.87
CA THR A 38 1.78 5.26 -2.70
C THR A 38 2.10 5.95 -4.04
N LEU A 39 2.89 5.31 -4.90
CA LEU A 39 3.16 5.83 -6.25
C LEU A 39 1.89 5.84 -7.11
N THR A 40 1.01 4.86 -6.95
CA THR A 40 -0.29 4.82 -7.62
C THR A 40 -1.17 6.00 -7.19
N MET A 41 -1.25 6.28 -5.89
CA MET A 41 -1.94 7.47 -5.37
C MET A 41 -1.39 8.77 -6.00
N LEU A 42 -0.05 8.93 -6.00
CA LEU A 42 0.59 10.12 -6.60
C LEU A 42 0.31 10.22 -8.10
N PHE A 43 0.33 9.09 -8.81
CA PHE A 43 0.03 9.04 -10.23
C PHE A 43 -1.40 9.49 -10.53
N ILE A 44 -2.39 9.01 -9.76
CA ILE A 44 -3.80 9.42 -9.89
C ILE A 44 -3.93 10.93 -9.66
N ALA A 45 -3.28 11.47 -8.62
CA ALA A 45 -3.32 12.90 -8.33
C ALA A 45 -2.74 13.73 -9.48
N VAL A 46 -1.52 13.41 -9.96
CA VAL A 46 -0.87 14.11 -11.07
C VAL A 46 -1.69 13.99 -12.36
N TYR A 47 -2.27 12.82 -12.61
CA TYR A 47 -3.14 12.59 -13.76
C TYR A 47 -4.42 13.43 -13.71
N GLY A 48 -5.00 13.64 -12.52
CA GLY A 48 -6.12 14.56 -12.30
C GLY A 48 -5.81 15.99 -12.77
N PHE A 49 -4.62 16.50 -12.42
CA PHE A 49 -4.18 17.82 -12.88
C PHE A 49 -3.89 17.85 -14.39
N LEU A 50 -3.32 16.80 -14.97
CA LEU A 50 -3.08 16.70 -16.42
C LEU A 50 -4.37 16.64 -17.23
N SER A 51 -5.40 15.98 -16.70
CA SER A 51 -6.71 15.83 -17.34
C SER A 51 -7.65 17.02 -17.09
N GLY A 52 -7.23 18.01 -16.29
CA GLY A 52 -8.06 19.15 -15.89
C GLY A 52 -9.23 18.76 -14.99
N ARG A 53 -9.19 17.57 -14.36
CA ARG A 53 -10.23 17.01 -13.50
C ARG A 53 -9.71 16.81 -12.08
N PRO A 54 -9.75 17.86 -11.23
CA PRO A 54 -9.22 17.78 -9.87
C PRO A 54 -10.00 16.78 -8.98
N GLU A 55 -11.21 16.39 -9.37
CA GLU A 55 -12.04 15.34 -8.73
C GLU A 55 -11.30 14.00 -8.54
N PHE A 56 -10.23 13.76 -9.32
CA PHE A 56 -9.39 12.57 -9.19
C PHE A 56 -8.60 12.55 -7.87
N LEU A 57 -8.46 13.70 -7.18
CA LEU A 57 -7.88 13.75 -5.85
C LEU A 57 -8.69 12.94 -4.83
N ASP A 58 -10.02 12.92 -4.95
CA ASP A 58 -10.87 12.14 -4.05
C ASP A 58 -10.59 10.64 -4.22
N ILE A 59 -10.42 10.20 -5.46
CA ILE A 59 -10.03 8.82 -5.80
C ILE A 59 -8.62 8.53 -5.24
N ALA A 60 -7.66 9.45 -5.38
CA ALA A 60 -6.32 9.29 -4.84
C ALA A 60 -6.33 9.13 -3.31
N LEU A 61 -7.12 9.94 -2.59
CA LEU A 61 -7.25 9.85 -1.14
C LEU A 61 -7.87 8.52 -0.70
N VAL A 62 -8.90 8.04 -1.39
CA VAL A 62 -9.49 6.71 -1.12
C VAL A 62 -8.44 5.61 -1.34
N TYR A 63 -7.66 5.67 -2.42
CA TYR A 63 -6.57 4.73 -2.68
C TYR A 63 -5.49 4.77 -1.59
N ALA A 64 -5.18 5.96 -1.05
CA ALA A 64 -4.23 6.11 0.05
C ALA A 64 -4.68 5.33 1.29
N LEU A 65 -5.96 5.48 1.66
CA LEU A 65 -6.56 4.79 2.80
C LEU A 65 -6.58 3.27 2.58
N ILE A 66 -6.98 2.82 1.39
CA ILE A 66 -6.99 1.39 1.05
C ILE A 66 -5.58 0.80 1.11
N ASN A 67 -4.58 1.48 0.55
CA ASN A 67 -3.19 1.02 0.58
C ASN A 67 -2.66 0.91 2.02
N PHE A 68 -2.97 1.91 2.86
CA PHE A 68 -2.57 1.92 4.26
C PHE A 68 -3.19 0.76 5.04
N ILE A 69 -4.52 0.60 4.96
CA ILE A 69 -5.25 -0.48 5.65
C ILE A 69 -4.79 -1.85 5.14
N GLY A 70 -4.65 -2.02 3.83
CA GLY A 70 -4.19 -3.26 3.21
C GLY A 70 -2.78 -3.66 3.66
N THR A 71 -1.86 -2.69 3.75
CA THR A 71 -0.50 -2.93 4.24
C THR A 71 -0.49 -3.37 5.70
N ILE A 72 -1.29 -2.72 6.56
CA ILE A 72 -1.43 -3.12 7.97
C ILE A 72 -1.99 -4.54 8.06
N ALA A 73 -3.07 -4.84 7.31
CA ALA A 73 -3.71 -6.15 7.34
C ALA A 73 -2.74 -7.27 6.92
N VAL A 74 -2.00 -7.08 5.82
CA VAL A 74 -1.01 -8.05 5.33
C VAL A 74 0.14 -8.21 6.33
N THR A 75 0.65 -7.10 6.87
CA THR A 75 1.75 -7.13 7.86
C THR A 75 1.31 -7.88 9.12
N LYS A 76 0.10 -7.60 9.61
CA LYS A 76 -0.48 -8.27 10.78
C LYS A 76 -0.63 -9.76 10.53
N TYR A 77 -1.18 -10.15 9.39
CA TYR A 77 -1.34 -11.55 9.02
C TYR A 77 -0.02 -12.28 8.95
N VAL A 78 0.99 -11.70 8.29
CA VAL A 78 2.32 -12.33 8.19
C VAL A 78 3.01 -12.44 9.55
N THR A 79 2.77 -11.51 10.47
CA THR A 79 3.41 -11.50 11.79
C THR A 79 2.72 -12.44 12.78
N PHE A 80 1.39 -12.42 12.83
CA PHE A 80 0.62 -13.10 13.87
C PHE A 80 -0.13 -14.33 13.37
N SER A 81 -0.13 -14.60 12.06
CA SER A 81 -0.96 -15.62 11.40
C SER A 81 -2.47 -15.49 11.68
N ASP A 82 -2.90 -14.36 12.25
CA ASP A 82 -4.28 -14.02 12.57
C ASP A 82 -4.57 -12.57 12.17
N LEU A 83 -5.75 -12.35 11.56
CA LEU A 83 -6.28 -11.03 11.24
C LEU A 83 -7.07 -10.45 12.41
N GLY A 84 -7.59 -11.29 13.33
CA GLY A 84 -8.25 -10.93 14.58
C GLY A 84 -7.29 -10.86 15.76
N TYR A 85 -7.79 -10.56 16.95
CA TYR A 85 -7.13 -10.95 18.19
C TYR A 85 -8.19 -11.75 18.92
N SER A 86 -8.15 -13.07 18.80
CA SER A 86 -8.95 -13.94 19.66
C SER A 86 -8.26 -14.06 21.02
N ALA A 87 -8.38 -13.03 21.87
CA ALA A 87 -8.31 -13.26 23.30
C ALA A 87 -9.60 -13.95 23.74
N ASP A 88 -9.68 -15.25 23.48
CA ASP A 88 -10.33 -16.15 24.42
C ASP A 88 -9.80 -17.56 24.20
N LYS A 89 -8.95 -18.01 25.11
CA LYS A 89 -9.05 -19.32 25.77
C LYS A 89 -8.17 -19.31 27.02
N GLY A 90 -8.79 -19.16 28.18
CA GLY A 90 -8.12 -19.49 29.45
C GLY A 90 -8.59 -18.77 30.70
N GLY A 91 -9.89 -18.55 30.89
CA GLY A 91 -10.44 -18.58 32.24
C GLY A 91 -10.70 -20.04 32.62
N PRO A 92 -9.97 -20.60 33.60
CA PRO A 92 -10.61 -21.50 34.55
C PRO A 92 -10.17 -21.19 35.97
N GLY A 93 -11.08 -21.41 36.92
CA GLY A 93 -10.77 -21.34 38.35
C GLY A 93 -9.46 -22.04 38.67
N ASP A 94 -8.56 -21.29 39.29
CA ASP A 94 -7.43 -21.85 40.02
C ASP A 94 -7.99 -22.66 41.20
N PRO A 95 -7.59 -23.94 41.37
CA PRO A 95 -7.79 -24.66 42.63
C PRO A 95 -6.99 -24.04 43.78
#